data_AF-A0A4P6MEA6-F1
#
_entry.id   AF-A0A4P6MEA6-F1
#
_cell.length_a   1.000
_cell.length_b   1.000
_cell.length_c   1.000
_cell.angle_alpha   90.00
_cell.angle_beta   90.00
_cell.angle_gamma   90.00
#
_symmetry.space_group_name_H-M   'P 1'
#
loop_
_entity.id
_entity.type
_entity.pdbx_description
1 polymer ?
#
loop_
_entity_poly.entity_id
_entity_poly.type
_entity_poly.pdbx_seq_one_letter_code
_entity_poly.pdbx_strand_id
1 'polypeptide(L)'
;MVEDEDMRHWRLWLNAQDEAHRDDALAEVMNIAMMDWHATIRDVLERGLAGRTPVPADLAAAAWRVAAVMDGLAGAMLVKGSIMTVSQARALILSQLELEGLGQTQRQTSL
;
A
#
# COMPACT_ATOMS: atom_id res chain seq x y z
N MET A 1 1.62 14.15 19.61
CA MET A 1 1.10 13.92 18.25
C MET A 1 2.05 12.96 17.56
N VAL A 2 1.75 11.66 17.56
CA VAL A 2 2.47 10.67 16.77
C VAL A 2 1.97 10.68 15.31
N GLU A 3 0.74 11.17 15.08
CA GLU A 3 0.10 11.28 13.76
C GLU A 3 0.81 12.21 12.75
N ASP A 4 1.59 13.20 13.22
CA ASP A 4 2.26 14.17 12.34
C ASP A 4 3.58 13.64 11.75
N GLU A 5 4.22 12.68 12.44
CA GLU A 5 5.50 12.12 12.03
C GLU A 5 5.37 11.12 10.87
N ASP A 6 4.35 10.25 10.92
CA ASP A 6 4.07 9.31 9.82
C ASP A 6 3.67 10.07 8.55
N MET A 7 2.87 11.12 8.68
CA MET A 7 2.46 11.96 7.56
C MET A 7 3.61 12.77 6.98
N ARG A 8 4.65 13.09 7.77
CA ARG A 8 5.88 13.73 7.27
C ARG A 8 6.62 12.83 6.28
N HIS A 9 6.75 11.53 6.58
CA HIS A 9 7.41 10.59 5.67
C HIS A 9 6.60 10.38 4.39
N TRP A 10 5.28 10.26 4.49
CA TRP A 10 4.40 10.21 3.32
C TRP A 10 4.50 11.46 2.44
N ARG A 11 4.58 12.64 3.05
CA ARG A 11 4.75 13.90 2.31
C ARG A 11 6.08 13.94 1.57
N LEU A 12 7.16 13.51 2.21
CA LEU A 12 8.48 13.42 1.57
C LEU A 12 8.45 12.45 0.38
N TRP A 13 7.90 11.25 0.59
CA TRP A 13 7.75 10.22 -0.44
C TRP A 13 7.00 10.73 -1.68
N LEU A 14 5.82 11.33 -1.46
CA LEU A 14 4.98 11.81 -2.56
C LEU A 14 5.56 13.04 -3.27
N ASN A 15 6.21 13.94 -2.55
CA ASN A 15 6.92 15.06 -3.16
C ASN A 15 8.11 14.59 -4.00
N ALA A 16 8.85 13.58 -3.52
CA ALA A 16 9.97 13.01 -4.26
C ALA A 16 9.49 12.29 -5.53
N GLN A 17 8.34 11.61 -5.50
CA GLN A 17 7.71 11.05 -6.70
C GLN A 17 7.37 12.13 -7.74
N ASP A 18 6.76 13.26 -7.32
CA ASP A 18 6.45 14.33 -8.27
C ASP A 18 7.72 14.96 -8.86
N GLU A 19 8.73 15.20 -8.02
CA GLU A 19 9.96 15.87 -8.43
C GLU A 19 10.87 14.98 -9.29
N ALA A 20 10.81 13.66 -9.12
CA ALA A 20 11.52 12.70 -9.96
C ALA A 20 11.18 12.82 -11.46
N HIS A 21 10.07 13.43 -11.84
CA HIS A 21 9.77 13.72 -13.26
C HIS A 21 10.69 14.79 -13.86
N ARG A 22 11.44 15.53 -13.04
CA ARG A 22 12.25 16.69 -13.43
C ARG A 22 13.74 16.53 -13.13
N ASP A 23 14.11 15.57 -12.29
CA ASP A 23 15.50 15.31 -11.86
C ASP A 23 15.85 13.83 -12.08
N ASP A 24 16.79 13.57 -13.00
CA ASP A 24 17.21 12.22 -13.39
C ASP A 24 17.88 11.43 -12.23
N ALA A 25 18.65 12.12 -11.38
CA ALA A 25 19.31 11.46 -10.25
C ALA A 25 18.28 11.06 -9.19
N LEU A 26 17.28 11.92 -8.96
CA LEU A 26 16.16 11.59 -8.10
C LEU A 26 15.29 10.48 -8.71
N ALA A 27 15.09 10.48 -10.02
CA ALA A 27 14.36 9.42 -10.72
C ALA A 27 15.01 8.04 -10.53
N GLU A 28 16.34 7.95 -10.60
CA GLU A 28 17.07 6.71 -10.32
C GLU A 28 16.82 6.22 -8.89
N VAL A 29 16.96 7.11 -7.91
CA VAL A 29 16.70 6.79 -6.49
C VAL A 29 15.25 6.35 -6.27
N MET A 30 14.29 7.06 -6.86
CA MET A 30 12.87 6.76 -6.70
C MET A 30 12.46 5.45 -7.38
N ASN A 31 13.06 5.10 -8.52
CA ASN A 31 12.82 3.80 -9.15
C ASN A 31 13.29 2.64 -8.27
N ILE A 32 14.48 2.75 -7.67
CA ILE A 32 14.99 1.74 -6.72
C ILE A 32 14.06 1.65 -5.51
N ALA A 33 13.71 2.79 -4.91
CA ALA A 33 12.84 2.81 -3.74
C ALA A 33 11.43 2.26 -4.04
N MET A 34 10.90 2.50 -5.24
CA MET A 34 9.61 1.95 -5.68
C MET A 34 9.67 0.42 -5.84
N MET A 35 10.77 -0.10 -6.38
CA MET A 35 11.00 -1.55 -6.47
C MET A 35 11.09 -2.19 -5.07
N ASP A 36 11.82 -1.57 -4.15
CA ASP A 36 11.96 -2.06 -2.78
C ASP A 36 10.64 -2.01 -2.01
N TRP A 37 9.86 -0.94 -2.20
CA TRP A 37 8.51 -0.81 -1.65
C TRP A 37 7.58 -1.93 -2.11
N HIS A 38 7.56 -2.18 -3.43
CA HIS A 38 6.79 -3.26 -4.03
C HIS A 38 7.21 -4.64 -3.52
N ALA A 39 8.51 -4.92 -3.48
CA ALA A 39 9.05 -6.18 -2.99
C ALA A 39 8.68 -6.40 -1.52
N THR A 40 8.77 -5.35 -0.70
CA THR A 40 8.37 -5.40 0.72
C THR A 40 6.91 -5.76 0.89
N ILE A 41 6.00 -5.16 0.10
CA ILE A 41 4.57 -5.51 0.15
C ILE A 41 4.38 -6.96 -0.26
N ARG A 42 4.96 -7.39 -1.40
CA ARG A 42 4.84 -8.77 -1.88
C ARG A 42 5.25 -9.77 -0.79
N ASP A 43 6.37 -9.54 -0.14
CA ASP A 43 6.88 -10.42 0.93
C ASP A 43 5.92 -10.43 2.14
N VAL A 44 5.27 -9.31 2.48
CA VAL A 44 4.21 -9.27 3.50
C VAL A 44 3.01 -10.11 3.07
N LEU A 45 2.56 -9.99 1.82
CA LEU A 45 1.43 -10.75 1.29
C LEU A 45 1.72 -12.25 1.27
N GLU A 46 2.91 -12.64 0.83
CA GLU A 46 3.36 -14.04 0.80
C GLU A 46 3.37 -14.65 2.21
N ARG A 47 3.90 -13.94 3.20
CA ARG A 47 3.86 -14.37 4.61
C ARG A 47 2.42 -14.50 5.12
N GLY A 48 1.52 -13.60 4.74
CA GLY A 48 0.10 -13.66 5.11
C GLY A 48 -0.65 -14.85 4.51
N LEU A 49 -0.13 -15.41 3.41
CA LEU A 49 -0.68 -16.55 2.71
C LEU A 49 -0.04 -17.89 3.08
N ALA A 50 1.04 -17.90 3.85
CA ALA A 50 1.73 -19.14 4.23
C ALA A 50 0.73 -20.14 4.83
N GLY A 51 0.58 -21.31 4.17
CA GLY A 51 -0.37 -22.36 4.56
C GLY A 51 -1.81 -22.21 4.04
N ARG A 52 -2.10 -21.22 3.18
CA ARG A 52 -3.38 -21.07 2.48
C ARG A 52 -3.31 -21.72 1.09
N THR A 53 -4.39 -22.39 0.69
CA THR A 53 -4.54 -22.95 -0.66
C THR A 53 -5.99 -22.73 -1.10
N PRO A 54 -6.24 -22.20 -2.32
CA PRO A 54 -5.26 -21.79 -3.32
C PRO A 54 -4.57 -20.44 -3.02
N VAL A 55 -3.39 -20.24 -3.60
CA VAL A 55 -2.66 -18.95 -3.60
C VAL A 55 -3.20 -18.09 -4.76
N PRO A 56 -3.39 -16.78 -4.59
CA PRO A 56 -3.78 -15.89 -5.68
C PRO A 56 -2.84 -15.98 -6.88
N ALA A 57 -3.41 -15.85 -8.08
CA ALA A 57 -2.72 -16.16 -9.34
C ALA A 57 -1.51 -15.26 -9.66
N ASP A 58 -1.41 -14.05 -9.07
CA ASP A 58 -0.29 -13.14 -9.28
C ASP A 58 -0.05 -12.20 -8.09
N LEU A 59 0.79 -12.64 -7.14
CA LEU A 59 1.18 -11.86 -5.97
C LEU A 59 2.00 -10.62 -6.31
N ALA A 60 2.77 -10.65 -7.39
CA ALA A 60 3.55 -9.51 -7.81
C ALA A 60 2.61 -8.40 -8.30
N ALA A 61 1.62 -8.71 -9.13
CA ALA A 61 0.65 -7.71 -9.55
C ALA A 61 -0.24 -7.24 -8.38
N ALA A 62 -0.60 -8.13 -7.44
CA ALA A 62 -1.35 -7.75 -6.24
C ALA A 62 -0.59 -6.74 -5.38
N ALA A 63 0.71 -6.95 -5.17
CA ALA A 63 1.55 -6.02 -4.42
C ALA A 63 1.61 -4.63 -5.07
N TRP A 64 1.64 -4.54 -6.41
CA TRP A 64 1.58 -3.25 -7.12
C TRP A 64 0.25 -2.53 -6.91
N ARG A 65 -0.87 -3.25 -6.96
CA ARG A 65 -2.20 -2.66 -6.72
C ARG A 65 -2.37 -2.19 -5.29
N VAL A 66 -1.91 -2.97 -4.31
CA VAL A 66 -1.94 -2.59 -2.90
C VAL A 66 -1.07 -1.35 -2.65
N ALA A 67 0.15 -1.31 -3.20
CA ALA A 67 1.03 -0.13 -3.13
C ALA A 67 0.32 1.12 -3.65
N ALA A 68 -0.24 1.06 -4.86
CA ALA A 68 -0.92 2.18 -5.49
C ALA A 68 -2.12 2.69 -4.68
N VAL A 69 -2.90 1.78 -4.06
CA VAL A 69 -3.99 2.16 -3.16
C VAL A 69 -3.45 2.87 -1.92
N MET A 70 -2.37 2.36 -1.32
CA MET A 70 -1.76 2.99 -0.14
C MET A 70 -1.22 4.39 -0.45
N ASP A 71 -0.49 4.55 -1.55
CA ASP A 71 0.06 5.84 -2.00
C ASP A 71 -1.07 6.85 -2.28
N GLY A 72 -2.12 6.44 -2.98
CA GLY A 72 -3.27 7.28 -3.29
C GLY A 72 -4.03 7.73 -2.03
N LEU A 73 -4.20 6.84 -1.06
CA LEU A 73 -4.85 7.17 0.21
C LEU A 73 -3.99 8.09 1.07
N ALA A 74 -2.67 7.90 1.09
CA ALA A 74 -1.75 8.82 1.75
C ALA A 74 -1.82 10.22 1.12
N GLY A 75 -1.84 10.30 -0.22
CA GLY A 75 -2.06 11.55 -0.94
C GLY A 75 -3.37 12.23 -0.56
N ALA A 76 -4.47 11.47 -0.52
CA ALA A 76 -5.78 11.99 -0.11
C ALA A 76 -5.78 12.50 1.34
N MET A 77 -5.12 11.80 2.28
CA MET A 77 -5.02 12.21 3.69
C MET A 77 -4.18 13.49 3.88
N LEU A 78 -3.17 13.73 3.03
CA LEU A 78 -2.31 14.91 3.12
C LEU A 78 -2.95 16.21 2.62
N VAL A 79 -4.09 16.13 1.93
CA VAL A 79 -4.84 17.32 1.49
C VAL A 79 -5.25 18.15 2.70
N LYS A 80 -5.05 19.47 2.64
CA LYS A 80 -5.48 20.38 3.71
C LYS A 80 -6.99 20.30 3.90
N GLY A 81 -7.43 19.95 5.11
CA GLY A 81 -8.86 19.75 5.40
C GLY A 81 -9.41 18.43 4.82
N SER A 82 -8.54 17.43 4.61
CA SER A 82 -8.95 16.13 4.11
C SER A 82 -10.08 15.53 4.94
N ILE A 83 -11.06 14.98 4.23
CA ILE A 83 -12.13 14.16 4.81
C ILE A 83 -11.75 12.67 4.87
N MET A 84 -10.58 12.30 4.34
CA MET A 84 -10.04 10.95 4.44
C MET A 84 -9.32 10.80 5.77
N THR A 85 -9.85 9.92 6.62
CA THR A 85 -9.26 9.56 7.91
C THR A 85 -8.39 8.32 7.79
N VAL A 86 -7.45 8.14 8.73
CA VAL A 86 -6.64 6.91 8.84
C VAL A 86 -7.51 5.66 8.94
N SER A 87 -8.64 5.73 9.66
CA SER A 87 -9.58 4.60 9.79
C SER A 87 -10.25 4.24 8.47
N GLN A 88 -10.64 5.23 7.66
CA GLN A 88 -11.20 4.99 6.32
C GLN A 88 -10.14 4.44 5.37
N ALA A 89 -8.93 5.01 5.38
CA ALA A 89 -7.81 4.51 4.58
C ALA A 89 -7.50 3.05 4.93
N ARG A 90 -7.44 2.71 6.22
CA ARG A 90 -7.25 1.34 6.69
C ARG A 90 -8.35 0.39 6.20
N ALA A 91 -9.61 0.81 6.26
CA ALA A 91 -10.73 0.00 5.78
C ALA A 91 -10.62 -0.27 4.28
N LEU A 92 -10.25 0.74 3.48
CA LEU A 92 -10.07 0.60 2.03
C LEU A 92 -8.88 -0.30 1.68
N ILE A 93 -7.77 -0.24 2.41
CA ILE A 93 -6.64 -1.15 2.23
C ILE A 93 -7.07 -2.59 2.53
N LEU A 94 -7.83 -2.82 3.61
CA LEU A 94 -8.36 -4.15 3.94
C LEU A 94 -9.31 -4.67 2.84
N SER A 95 -10.20 -3.82 2.32
CA SER A 95 -11.06 -4.19 1.19
C SER A 95 -10.26 -4.48 -0.08
N GLN A 96 -9.15 -3.76 -0.33
CA GLN A 96 -8.26 -4.09 -1.44
C GLN A 96 -7.67 -5.50 -1.26
N LEU A 97 -7.19 -5.84 -0.06
CA LEU A 97 -6.68 -7.18 0.22
C LEU A 97 -7.75 -8.27 0.01
N GLU A 98 -9.01 -8.00 0.38
CA GLU A 98 -10.13 -8.91 0.09
C GLU A 98 -10.33 -9.13 -1.41
N LEU A 99 -10.27 -8.06 -2.22
CA LEU A 99 -10.37 -8.14 -3.69
C LEU A 99 -9.22 -8.95 -4.31
N GLU A 100 -8.03 -8.91 -3.71
CA GLU A 100 -6.89 -9.75 -4.12
C GLU A 100 -7.03 -11.23 -3.69
N GLY A 101 -8.12 -11.60 -2.99
CA GLY A 101 -8.30 -12.93 -2.42
C GLY A 101 -7.46 -13.18 -1.16
N LEU A 102 -6.96 -12.11 -0.53
CA LEU A 102 -6.11 -12.12 0.67
C LEU A 102 -6.91 -11.84 1.95
N GLY A 103 -8.21 -11.56 1.82
CA GLY A 103 -9.15 -11.36 2.92
C GLY A 103 -9.21 -12.56 3.87
N GLN A 104 -9.58 -12.32 5.13
CA GLN A 104 -9.94 -13.43 6.02
C GLN A 104 -11.31 -13.96 5.59
N THR A 105 -11.33 -15.09 4.88
CA THR A 105 -12.56 -15.88 4.75
C THR A 105 -12.96 -16.28 6.17
N GLN A 106 -13.98 -15.61 6.74
CA GLN A 106 -14.71 -16.16 7.87
C GLN A 106 -15.10 -17.58 7.48
N ARG A 107 -14.54 -18.58 8.17
CA ARG A 107 -15.09 -19.92 8.15
C ARG A 107 -16.53 -19.77 8.62
N GLN A 108 -17.49 -19.94 7.71
CA GLN A 108 -18.84 -20.29 8.10
C GLN A 108 -18.74 -21.66 8.79
N THR A 109 -18.53 -21.62 10.11
CA THR A 109 -18.99 -22.68 10.99
C THR A 109 -20.50 -22.56 11.01
N SER A 110 -21.17 -23.39 10.24
CA SER A 110 -22.59 -23.69 10.45
C SER A 110 -22.74 -25.20 10.37
N LEU A 111 -23.32 -25.68 11.46
CA LEU A 111 -23.51 -27.05 11.92
C LEU A 111 -24.27 -27.93 10.92
#